data_AF-A0A250IDS1-F1
#
_entry.id   AF-A0A250IDS1-F1
#
_cell.length_a   1.000
_cell.length_b   1.000
_cell.length_c   1.000
_cell.angle_alpha   90.00
_cell.angle_beta   90.00
_cell.angle_gamma   90.00
#
_symmetry.space_group_name_H-M   'P 1'
#
loop_
_entity.id
_entity.type
_entity.pdbx_description
1 polymer ?
#
loop_
_entity_poly.entity_id
_entity_poly.type
_entity_poly.pdbx_seq_one_letter_code
_entity_poly.pdbx_strand_id
1 'polypeptide(L)'
;MSDALFSSEVETSDTRHLGRLWFADLLDLSLSAFIGWGLLRAVDVDRSRGALIAAGFGVWVVLSVLGALNGWTLGRGVVGLRLVRATGAPGPARGVARSVLVPVDMFLSIPLQRRPLDRLLGVYPEAVPLELKAWRGGLGWMGLWLGLGLASVWFGVVPTRTEALRYLKTLDGWRCCHGRTSPTANKCEPAVSRAVREARGGDARAQAVVADCPKAAAALP
;
A
#
# COMPACT_ATOMS: atom_id res chain seq x y z
N MET A 1 -44.60 0.10 -36.12
CA MET A 1 -44.26 0.55 -34.76
C MET A 1 -43.18 -0.39 -34.24
N SER A 2 -41.91 -0.10 -34.54
CA SER A 2 -40.79 -1.02 -34.26
C SER A 2 -39.57 -0.29 -33.68
N ASP A 3 -39.67 1.02 -33.40
CA ASP A 3 -38.54 1.85 -33.00
C ASP A 3 -38.24 1.82 -31.48
N ALA A 4 -38.94 0.98 -30.71
CA ALA A 4 -38.74 0.88 -29.26
C ALA A 4 -37.69 -0.17 -28.84
N LEU A 5 -37.25 -1.06 -29.74
CA LEU A 5 -36.24 -2.09 -29.44
C LEU A 5 -34.79 -1.57 -29.43
N PHE A 6 -34.58 -0.36 -29.96
CA PHE A 6 -33.31 0.37 -29.92
C PHE A 6 -33.46 1.71 -29.21
N SER A 7 -34.33 1.78 -28.19
CA SER A 7 -34.18 2.77 -27.13
C SER A 7 -32.80 2.53 -26.54
N SER A 8 -31.81 3.30 -27.02
CA SER A 8 -30.47 3.35 -26.48
C SER A 8 -30.58 3.33 -24.97
N GLU A 9 -30.07 2.26 -24.34
CA GLU A 9 -29.89 2.26 -22.89
C GLU A 9 -29.10 3.53 -22.60
N VAL A 10 -29.78 4.53 -22.04
CA VAL A 10 -29.15 5.78 -21.64
C VAL A 10 -28.10 5.34 -20.63
N GLU A 11 -26.85 5.42 -21.05
CA GLU A 11 -25.70 4.99 -20.27
C GLU A 11 -25.74 5.78 -18.96
N THR A 12 -26.26 5.16 -17.91
CA THR A 12 -26.39 5.80 -16.61
C THR A 12 -24.99 6.18 -16.13
N SER A 13 -24.85 7.25 -15.34
CA SER A 13 -23.57 7.67 -14.76
C SER A 13 -22.79 6.52 -14.11
N ASP A 14 -23.54 5.52 -13.60
CA ASP A 14 -23.04 4.36 -12.89
C ASP A 14 -22.37 3.31 -13.81
N THR A 15 -22.72 3.25 -15.09
CA THR A 15 -22.16 2.28 -16.06
C THR A 15 -21.04 2.89 -16.90
N ARG A 16 -21.11 4.20 -17.21
CA ARG A 16 -20.19 4.92 -18.10
C ARG A 16 -18.71 4.86 -17.68
N HIS A 17 -18.45 4.75 -16.37
CA HIS A 17 -17.09 4.75 -15.82
C HIS A 17 -16.76 3.48 -15.04
N LEU A 18 -17.57 2.43 -15.20
CA LEU A 18 -17.46 1.19 -14.44
C LEU A 18 -16.05 0.59 -14.49
N GLY A 19 -15.50 0.38 -15.69
CA GLY A 19 -14.19 -0.23 -15.86
C GLY A 19 -13.04 0.60 -15.28
N ARG A 20 -13.08 1.94 -15.49
CA ARG A 20 -12.11 2.87 -14.92
C ARG A 20 -12.18 2.89 -13.39
N LEU A 21 -13.38 2.91 -12.82
CA LEU A 21 -13.57 2.89 -11.37
C LEU A 21 -13.14 1.54 -10.76
N TRP A 22 -13.43 0.43 -11.42
CA TRP A 22 -12.94 -0.90 -11.02
C TRP A 22 -11.42 -0.97 -11.00
N PHE A 23 -10.77 -0.49 -12.05
CA PHE A 23 -9.32 -0.44 -12.11
C PHE A 23 -8.73 0.49 -11.03
N ALA A 24 -9.35 1.65 -10.79
CA ALA A 24 -8.94 2.56 -9.73
C ALA A 24 -8.98 1.91 -8.34
N ASP A 25 -10.08 1.23 -8.00
CA ASP A 25 -10.21 0.55 -6.71
C ASP A 25 -9.22 -0.63 -6.59
N LEU A 26 -8.92 -1.34 -7.69
CA LEU A 26 -7.88 -2.37 -7.72
C LEU A 26 -6.49 -1.79 -7.42
N LEU A 27 -6.15 -0.65 -8.02
CA LEU A 27 -4.90 0.06 -7.77
C LEU A 27 -4.80 0.47 -6.30
N ASP A 28 -5.86 1.05 -5.74
CA ASP A 28 -5.86 1.51 -4.35
C ASP A 28 -5.79 0.34 -3.34
N LEU A 29 -6.48 -0.79 -3.62
CA LEU A 29 -6.37 -2.02 -2.83
C LEU A 29 -4.95 -2.60 -2.86
N SER A 30 -4.36 -2.67 -4.06
CA SER A 30 -3.00 -3.17 -4.25
C SER A 30 -1.98 -2.29 -3.54
N LEU A 31 -2.13 -0.97 -3.65
CA LEU A 31 -1.30 0.01 -2.95
C LEU A 31 -1.44 -0.13 -1.44
N SER A 32 -2.66 -0.32 -0.93
CA SER A 32 -2.92 -0.48 0.50
C SER A 32 -2.26 -1.73 1.07
N ALA A 33 -2.34 -2.86 0.35
CA ALA A 33 -1.65 -4.08 0.71
C ALA A 33 -0.13 -3.89 0.72
N PHE A 34 0.40 -3.19 -0.28
CA PHE A 34 1.82 -2.91 -0.39
C PHE A 34 2.34 -2.00 0.73
N ILE A 35 1.60 -0.93 1.05
CA ILE A 35 1.90 -0.04 2.17
C ILE A 35 1.79 -0.78 3.51
N GLY A 36 0.75 -1.59 3.71
CA GLY A 36 0.60 -2.40 4.91
C GLY A 36 1.78 -3.36 5.12
N TRP A 37 2.27 -3.98 4.05
CA TRP A 37 3.48 -4.80 4.09
C TRP A 37 4.73 -3.98 4.42
N GLY A 38 4.92 -2.84 3.77
CA GLY A 38 6.03 -1.92 4.05
C GLY A 38 6.04 -1.45 5.51
N LEU A 39 4.86 -1.12 6.05
CA LEU A 39 4.68 -0.73 7.44
C LEU A 39 5.13 -1.83 8.40
N LEU A 40 4.70 -3.07 8.19
CA LEU A 40 5.12 -4.20 9.03
C LEU A 40 6.63 -4.45 8.99
N ARG A 41 7.26 -4.20 7.84
CA ARG A 41 8.73 -4.25 7.72
C ARG A 41 9.42 -3.09 8.43
N ALA A 42 8.85 -1.89 8.38
CA ALA A 42 9.38 -0.74 9.10
C ALA A 42 9.34 -0.94 10.62
N VAL A 43 8.28 -1.56 11.15
CA VAL A 43 8.13 -1.84 12.59
C VAL A 43 8.72 -3.18 13.06
N ASP A 44 9.34 -3.94 12.14
CA ASP A 44 9.94 -5.26 12.40
C ASP A 44 9.02 -6.25 13.16
N VAL A 45 7.73 -6.25 12.82
CA VAL A 45 6.73 -7.15 13.41
C VAL A 45 6.76 -8.51 12.73
N ASP A 46 6.56 -9.59 13.51
CA ASP A 46 6.45 -10.94 12.98
C ASP A 46 5.33 -11.04 11.92
N ARG A 47 5.73 -11.44 10.71
CA ARG A 47 4.88 -11.45 9.51
C ARG A 47 3.96 -12.66 9.48
N SER A 48 3.00 -12.71 10.39
CA SER A 48 1.88 -13.64 10.29
C SER A 48 0.96 -13.22 9.14
N ARG A 49 0.25 -14.19 8.54
CA ARG A 49 -0.78 -13.90 7.51
C ARG A 49 -1.83 -12.93 8.04
N GLY A 50 -2.23 -13.08 9.32
CA GLY A 50 -3.18 -12.20 9.99
C GLY A 50 -2.67 -10.77 10.12
N ALA A 51 -1.40 -10.57 10.50
CA ALA A 51 -0.81 -9.23 10.60
C ALA A 51 -0.78 -8.51 9.26
N LEU A 52 -0.43 -9.22 8.17
CA LEU A 52 -0.42 -8.67 6.82
C LEU A 52 -1.80 -8.22 6.36
N ILE A 53 -2.81 -9.06 6.59
CA ILE A 53 -4.21 -8.74 6.26
C ILE A 53 -4.68 -7.54 7.09
N ALA A 54 -4.41 -7.53 8.40
CA ALA A 54 -4.81 -6.46 9.30
C ALA A 54 -4.15 -5.12 8.92
N ALA A 55 -2.84 -5.12 8.64
CA ALA A 55 -2.12 -3.91 8.24
C ALA A 55 -2.61 -3.39 6.88
N GLY A 56 -2.74 -4.27 5.87
CA GLY A 56 -3.24 -3.90 4.55
C GLY A 56 -4.68 -3.38 4.61
N PHE A 57 -5.56 -4.05 5.35
CA PHE A 57 -6.93 -3.61 5.55
C PHE A 57 -7.02 -2.29 6.33
N GLY A 58 -6.18 -2.10 7.36
CA GLY A 58 -6.09 -0.85 8.10
C GLY A 58 -5.71 0.33 7.19
N VAL A 59 -4.68 0.16 6.34
CA VAL A 59 -4.30 1.17 5.35
C VAL A 59 -5.43 1.41 4.35
N TRP A 60 -6.10 0.36 3.89
CA TRP A 60 -7.23 0.46 2.98
C TRP A 60 -8.40 1.27 3.56
N VAL A 61 -8.72 1.06 4.84
CA VAL A 61 -9.73 1.87 5.55
C VAL A 61 -9.31 3.34 5.59
N VAL A 62 -8.05 3.62 5.96
CA VAL A 62 -7.52 4.99 6.01
C VAL A 62 -7.59 5.65 4.63
N LEU A 63 -7.17 4.96 3.58
CA LEU A 63 -7.24 5.43 2.20
C LEU A 63 -8.68 5.69 1.77
N SER A 64 -9.61 4.78 2.09
CA SER A 64 -11.03 4.91 1.75
C SER A 64 -11.69 6.10 2.46
N VAL A 65 -11.40 6.31 3.74
CA VAL A 65 -11.91 7.43 4.54
C VAL A 65 -11.41 8.75 3.97
N LEU A 66 -10.09 8.87 3.81
CA LEU A 66 -9.49 10.12 3.35
C LEU A 66 -9.87 10.42 1.90
N GLY A 67 -9.97 9.37 1.07
CA GLY A 67 -10.44 9.52 -0.31
C GLY A 67 -11.92 9.90 -0.41
N ALA A 68 -12.73 9.58 0.60
CA ALA A 68 -14.11 10.01 0.67
C ALA A 68 -14.28 11.46 1.18
N LEU A 69 -13.28 12.04 1.86
CA LEU A 69 -13.30 13.45 2.27
C LEU A 69 -13.26 14.38 1.05
N ASN A 70 -12.43 14.04 0.06
CA ASN A 70 -12.15 14.92 -1.08
C ASN A 70 -12.63 14.33 -2.42
N GLY A 71 -13.11 13.08 -2.42
CA GLY A 71 -13.47 12.34 -3.64
C GLY A 71 -12.29 11.71 -4.38
N TRP A 72 -11.06 11.89 -3.89
CA TRP A 72 -9.82 11.54 -4.59
C TRP A 72 -9.02 10.45 -3.90
N THR A 73 -8.50 9.52 -4.69
CA THR A 73 -7.45 8.56 -4.31
C THR A 73 -6.40 8.53 -5.41
N LEU A 74 -5.27 7.84 -5.19
CA LEU A 74 -4.25 7.72 -6.23
C LEU A 74 -4.80 6.99 -7.45
N GLY A 75 -5.46 5.84 -7.26
CA GLY A 75 -6.05 5.07 -8.34
C GLY A 75 -7.05 5.88 -9.15
N ARG A 76 -7.93 6.63 -8.49
CA ARG A 76 -8.91 7.52 -9.12
C ARG A 76 -8.23 8.66 -9.89
N GLY A 77 -7.16 9.22 -9.31
CA GLY A 77 -6.25 10.17 -9.95
C GLY A 77 -5.72 9.68 -11.29
N VAL A 78 -5.08 8.51 -11.27
CA VAL A 78 -4.46 7.88 -12.44
C VAL A 78 -5.49 7.67 -13.55
N VAL A 79 -6.70 7.24 -13.21
CA VAL A 79 -7.75 7.03 -14.21
C VAL A 79 -8.56 8.28 -14.53
N GLY A 80 -8.27 9.45 -13.96
CA GLY A 80 -9.00 10.70 -14.22
C GLY A 80 -10.45 10.73 -13.72
N LEU A 81 -10.72 10.08 -12.58
CA LEU A 81 -12.03 10.06 -11.92
C LEU A 81 -11.96 10.70 -10.53
N ARG A 82 -13.12 11.14 -10.05
CA ARG A 82 -13.37 11.41 -8.63
C ARG A 82 -14.68 10.76 -8.22
N LEU A 83 -14.81 10.44 -6.94
CA LEU A 83 -16.09 10.02 -6.36
C LEU A 83 -16.83 11.23 -5.81
N VAL A 84 -18.13 11.29 -6.11
CA VAL A 84 -19.01 12.34 -5.65
C VAL A 84 -20.34 11.76 -5.17
N ARG A 85 -21.08 12.64 -4.49
CA ARG A 85 -22.46 12.51 -4.06
C ARG A 85 -23.21 13.75 -4.54
N ALA A 86 -24.55 13.69 -4.55
CA ALA A 86 -25.44 14.78 -4.95
C ALA A 86 -25.04 16.19 -4.45
N THR A 87 -24.45 16.31 -3.26
CA THR A 87 -24.08 17.59 -2.63
C THR A 87 -22.58 17.86 -2.54
N GLY A 88 -21.71 17.05 -3.17
CA GLY A 88 -20.25 17.20 -3.11
C GLY A 88 -19.51 15.90 -2.82
N ALA A 89 -18.45 15.95 -2.01
CA ALA A 89 -17.68 14.75 -1.66
C ALA A 89 -18.51 13.74 -0.82
N PRO A 90 -18.22 12.42 -0.90
CA PRO A 90 -19.01 11.39 -0.21
C PRO A 90 -19.06 11.52 1.32
N GLY A 91 -17.97 12.00 1.93
CA GLY A 91 -17.80 12.12 3.37
C GLY A 91 -17.24 10.85 4.05
N PRO A 92 -16.69 10.98 5.27
CA PRO A 92 -15.88 9.92 5.89
C PRO A 92 -16.69 8.67 6.24
N ALA A 93 -17.95 8.81 6.67
CA ALA A 93 -18.83 7.68 6.98
C ALA A 93 -19.05 6.76 5.76
N ARG A 94 -19.18 7.35 4.56
CA ARG A 94 -19.25 6.58 3.31
C ARG A 94 -17.90 5.97 2.94
N GLY A 95 -16.80 6.64 3.27
CA GLY A 95 -15.46 6.05 3.14
C GLY A 95 -15.30 4.78 3.97
N VAL A 96 -15.76 4.78 5.23
CA VAL A 96 -15.77 3.57 6.08
C VAL A 96 -16.69 2.49 5.50
N ALA A 97 -17.91 2.83 5.09
CA ALA A 97 -18.81 1.85 4.48
C ALA A 97 -18.21 1.25 3.20
N ARG A 98 -17.61 2.08 2.34
CA ARG A 98 -16.95 1.65 1.10
C ARG A 98 -15.75 0.75 1.35
N SER A 99 -14.99 0.93 2.44
CA SER A 99 -13.83 0.06 2.67
C SER A 99 -14.25 -1.41 2.84
N VAL A 100 -15.46 -1.67 3.31
CA VAL A 100 -16.03 -3.03 3.41
C VAL A 100 -16.76 -3.43 2.13
N LEU A 101 -17.54 -2.51 1.55
CA LEU A 101 -18.45 -2.82 0.46
C LEU A 101 -17.78 -2.87 -0.91
N VAL A 102 -16.74 -2.07 -1.16
CA VAL A 102 -16.05 -2.00 -2.47
C VAL A 102 -15.44 -3.35 -2.88
N PRO A 103 -14.74 -4.11 -2.02
CA PRO A 103 -14.26 -5.44 -2.41
C PRO A 103 -15.40 -6.34 -2.90
N VAL A 104 -16.55 -6.33 -2.22
CA VAL A 104 -17.74 -7.10 -2.63
C VAL A 104 -18.29 -6.58 -3.96
N ASP A 105 -18.42 -5.26 -4.10
CA ASP A 105 -18.93 -4.61 -5.31
C ASP A 105 -18.03 -4.85 -6.52
N MET A 106 -16.70 -4.93 -6.32
CA MET A 106 -15.74 -5.28 -7.37
C MET A 106 -15.98 -6.69 -7.91
N PHE A 107 -16.28 -7.66 -7.06
CA PHE A 107 -16.62 -9.02 -7.51
C PHE A 107 -18.00 -9.07 -8.20
N LEU A 108 -18.99 -8.39 -7.63
CA LEU A 108 -20.35 -8.33 -8.20
C LEU A 108 -20.38 -7.62 -9.55
N SER A 109 -19.51 -6.63 -9.75
CA SER A 109 -19.48 -5.84 -10.98
C SER A 109 -19.02 -6.61 -12.22
N ILE A 110 -18.32 -7.75 -12.06
CA ILE A 110 -17.89 -8.59 -13.18
C ILE A 110 -19.10 -9.20 -13.91
N PRO A 111 -19.99 -9.95 -13.24
CA PRO A 111 -21.18 -10.50 -13.90
C PRO A 111 -22.29 -9.44 -14.10
N LEU A 112 -22.45 -8.49 -13.18
CA LEU A 112 -23.59 -7.56 -13.21
C LEU A 112 -23.36 -6.35 -14.10
N GLN A 113 -22.11 -6.07 -14.49
CA GLN A 113 -21.70 -4.85 -15.19
C GLN A 113 -22.25 -3.56 -14.54
N ARG A 114 -22.42 -3.59 -13.21
CA ARG A 114 -23.01 -2.53 -12.38
C ARG A 114 -22.41 -2.58 -10.98
N ARG A 115 -22.57 -1.49 -10.23
CA ARG A 115 -22.09 -1.33 -8.85
C ARG A 115 -23.25 -1.06 -7.87
N PRO A 116 -23.99 -2.10 -7.48
CA PRO A 116 -25.19 -1.94 -6.65
C PRO A 116 -24.88 -1.33 -5.27
N LEU A 117 -23.73 -1.65 -4.66
CA LEU A 117 -23.41 -1.18 -3.32
C LEU A 117 -23.01 0.30 -3.32
N ASP A 118 -22.25 0.75 -4.31
CA ASP A 118 -21.95 2.18 -4.48
C ASP A 118 -23.24 3.00 -4.71
N ARG A 119 -24.20 2.45 -5.46
CA ARG A 119 -25.51 3.06 -5.68
C ARG A 119 -26.32 3.15 -4.39
N LEU A 120 -26.32 2.10 -3.54
CA LEU A 120 -26.95 2.15 -2.22
C LEU A 120 -26.34 3.23 -1.31
N LEU A 121 -25.04 3.48 -1.46
CA LEU A 121 -24.35 4.56 -0.75
C LEU A 121 -24.60 5.95 -1.36
N GLY A 122 -25.23 6.02 -2.54
CA GLY A 122 -25.45 7.25 -3.29
C GLY A 122 -24.14 7.88 -3.77
N VAL A 123 -23.15 7.05 -4.10
CA VAL A 123 -21.83 7.47 -4.56
C VAL A 123 -21.64 7.06 -6.01
N TYR A 124 -21.19 7.99 -6.84
CA TYR A 124 -21.00 7.76 -8.27
C TYR A 124 -19.66 8.36 -8.74
N PRO A 125 -19.05 7.76 -9.78
CA PRO A 125 -17.86 8.31 -10.40
C PRO A 125 -18.21 9.50 -11.28
N GLU A 126 -17.39 10.53 -11.21
CA GLU A 126 -17.44 11.69 -12.11
C GLU A 126 -16.09 11.82 -12.81
N ALA A 127 -16.11 12.01 -14.13
CA ALA A 127 -14.91 12.31 -14.89
C ALA A 127 -14.41 13.70 -14.53
N VAL A 128 -13.13 13.80 -14.19
CA VAL A 128 -12.52 15.09 -13.89
C VAL A 128 -11.96 15.65 -15.19
N PRO A 129 -12.34 16.88 -15.60
CA PRO A 129 -11.74 17.52 -16.76
C PRO A 129 -10.23 17.65 -16.54
N LEU A 130 -9.44 17.42 -17.59
CA LEU A 130 -7.96 17.45 -17.57
C LEU A 130 -7.37 18.85 -17.28
N GLU A 131 -8.18 19.79 -16.82
CA GLU A 131 -7.72 21.11 -16.42
C GLU A 131 -6.80 21.01 -15.20
N LEU A 132 -5.62 21.63 -15.31
CA LEU A 132 -4.58 21.63 -14.27
C LEU A 132 -5.11 22.02 -12.88
N LYS A 133 -6.16 22.85 -12.80
CA LYS A 133 -6.72 23.34 -11.52
C LYS A 133 -7.43 22.23 -10.73
N ALA A 134 -8.14 21.33 -11.41
CA ALA A 134 -8.82 20.21 -10.78
C ALA A 134 -7.81 19.12 -10.33
N TRP A 135 -6.74 18.92 -11.11
CA TRP A 135 -5.63 18.02 -10.77
C TRP A 135 -4.77 18.54 -9.63
N ARG A 136 -4.51 19.86 -9.57
CA ARG A 136 -3.72 20.48 -8.49
C ARG A 136 -4.33 20.27 -7.09
N GLY A 137 -5.66 20.25 -6.97
CA GLY A 137 -6.34 19.94 -5.71
C GLY A 137 -6.12 18.50 -5.23
N GLY A 138 -5.87 17.56 -6.16
CA GLY A 138 -5.55 16.16 -5.86
C GLY A 138 -4.06 15.86 -5.74
N LEU A 139 -3.19 16.73 -6.26
CA LEU A 139 -1.75 16.44 -6.44
C LEU A 139 -1.00 16.25 -5.12
N GLY A 140 -1.30 17.07 -4.10
CA GLY A 140 -0.70 16.90 -2.76
C GLY A 140 -1.12 15.58 -2.11
N TRP A 141 -2.38 15.20 -2.32
CA TRP A 141 -2.93 13.94 -1.83
C TRP A 141 -2.31 12.72 -2.53
N MET A 142 -2.17 12.80 -3.86
CA MET A 142 -1.50 11.78 -4.67
C MET A 142 -0.02 11.64 -4.31
N GLY A 143 0.66 12.77 -4.07
CA GLY A 143 2.05 12.80 -3.64
C GLY A 143 2.29 12.07 -2.32
N LEU A 144 1.39 12.22 -1.34
CA LEU A 144 1.46 11.49 -0.08
C LEU A 144 1.42 9.96 -0.31
N TRP A 145 0.45 9.48 -1.09
CA TRP A 145 0.30 8.05 -1.36
C TRP A 145 1.46 7.48 -2.18
N LEU A 146 1.97 8.25 -3.16
CA LEU A 146 3.17 7.88 -3.91
C LEU A 146 4.40 7.80 -3.00
N GLY A 147 4.57 8.77 -2.11
CA GLY A 147 5.65 8.77 -1.12
C GLY A 147 5.60 7.54 -0.22
N LEU A 148 4.42 7.19 0.29
CA LEU A 148 4.22 5.97 1.08
C LEU A 148 4.48 4.69 0.27
N GLY A 149 4.07 4.67 -1.00
CA GLY A 149 4.38 3.58 -1.93
C GLY A 149 5.88 3.39 -2.11
N LEU A 150 6.61 4.47 -2.43
CA LEU A 150 8.06 4.45 -2.59
C LEU A 150 8.79 4.04 -1.30
N ALA A 151 8.36 4.57 -0.15
CA ALA A 151 8.90 4.16 1.14
C ALA A 151 8.68 2.65 1.39
N SER A 152 7.54 2.11 0.98
CA SER A 152 7.25 0.68 1.11
C SER A 152 8.14 -0.19 0.22
N VAL A 153 8.46 0.27 -1.01
CA VAL A 153 9.47 -0.38 -1.86
C VAL A 153 10.82 -0.38 -1.17
N TRP A 154 11.23 0.75 -0.60
CA TRP A 154 12.49 0.90 0.11
C TRP A 154 12.60 -0.10 1.28
N PHE A 155 11.58 -0.17 2.13
CA PHE A 155 11.54 -1.16 3.22
C PHE A 155 11.47 -2.61 2.73
N GLY A 156 11.01 -2.84 1.51
CA GLY A 156 11.03 -4.15 0.88
C GLY A 156 12.42 -4.62 0.45
N VAL A 157 13.24 -3.70 -0.05
CA VAL A 157 14.61 -4.00 -0.49
C VAL A 157 15.58 -4.04 0.69
N VAL A 158 15.36 -3.21 1.71
CA VAL A 158 16.23 -3.14 2.88
C VAL A 158 15.93 -4.28 3.86
N PRO A 159 16.93 -5.05 4.30
CA PRO A 159 16.73 -6.09 5.31
C PRO A 159 16.28 -5.48 6.64
N THR A 160 15.29 -6.11 7.26
CA THR A 160 14.83 -5.74 8.61
C THR A 160 15.91 -6.01 9.64
N ARG A 161 15.76 -5.46 10.86
CA ARG A 161 16.71 -5.71 11.94
C ARG A 161 16.77 -7.19 12.29
N THR A 162 15.61 -7.83 12.44
CA THR A 162 15.54 -9.26 12.75
C THR A 162 16.14 -10.11 11.63
N GLU A 163 15.91 -9.79 10.35
CA GLU A 163 16.54 -10.51 9.24
C GLU A 163 18.05 -10.33 9.19
N ALA A 164 18.56 -9.11 9.41
CA ALA A 164 19.99 -8.84 9.41
C ALA A 164 20.71 -9.62 10.51
N LEU A 165 20.16 -9.60 11.74
CA LEU A 165 20.73 -10.34 12.86
C LEU A 165 20.60 -11.86 12.68
N ARG A 166 19.50 -12.34 12.09
CA ARG A 166 19.32 -13.76 11.77
C ARG A 166 20.28 -14.22 10.68
N TYR A 167 20.52 -13.39 9.65
CA TYR A 167 21.45 -13.69 8.58
C TYR A 167 22.86 -13.95 9.13
N LEU A 168 23.33 -13.15 10.10
CA LEU A 168 24.65 -13.32 10.72
C LEU A 168 24.81 -14.66 11.46
N LYS A 169 23.71 -15.31 11.84
CA LYS A 169 23.71 -16.65 12.44
C LYS A 169 23.69 -17.80 11.42
N THR A 170 23.55 -17.52 10.13
CA THR A 170 23.61 -18.54 9.07
C THR A 170 25.05 -18.85 8.68
N LEU A 171 25.29 -19.95 7.95
CA LEU A 171 26.65 -20.30 7.48
C LEU A 171 27.29 -19.19 6.63
N ASP A 172 26.52 -18.50 5.80
CA ASP A 172 27.00 -17.39 4.97
C ASP A 172 27.30 -16.15 5.82
N GLY A 173 26.44 -15.85 6.81
CA GLY A 173 26.67 -14.78 7.78
C GLY A 173 27.85 -15.04 8.72
N TRP A 174 28.10 -16.30 9.06
CA TRP A 174 29.26 -16.71 9.83
C TRP A 174 30.56 -16.49 9.03
N ARG A 175 30.57 -16.85 7.74
CA ARG A 175 31.70 -16.55 6.84
C ARG A 175 31.99 -15.05 6.79
N CYS A 176 30.94 -14.23 6.72
CA CYS A 176 31.00 -12.77 6.83
C CYS A 176 31.68 -12.27 8.11
N CYS A 177 31.36 -12.88 9.26
CA CYS A 177 31.90 -12.50 10.56
C CYS A 177 33.37 -12.87 10.78
N HIS A 178 33.82 -13.97 10.18
CA HIS A 178 35.16 -14.52 10.34
C HIS A 178 36.13 -14.16 9.20
N GLY A 179 35.79 -13.18 8.36
CA GLY A 179 36.68 -12.69 7.29
C GLY A 179 36.89 -13.68 6.13
N ARG A 180 36.04 -14.71 6.01
CA ARG A 180 36.05 -15.62 4.85
C ARG A 180 35.19 -15.01 3.74
N THR A 181 35.60 -15.17 2.48
CA THR A 181 34.89 -14.62 1.32
C THR A 181 33.44 -15.09 1.32
N SER A 182 32.52 -14.16 1.56
CA SER A 182 31.08 -14.45 1.56
C SER A 182 30.60 -14.58 0.11
N PRO A 183 29.71 -15.54 -0.21
CA PRO A 183 29.07 -15.59 -1.51
C PRO A 183 28.13 -14.39 -1.77
N THR A 184 27.82 -13.56 -0.76
CA THR A 184 26.88 -12.44 -0.86
C THR A 184 27.40 -11.16 -0.20
N ALA A 185 28.42 -10.53 -0.80
CA ALA A 185 29.02 -9.26 -0.34
C ALA A 185 27.97 -8.17 -0.03
N ASN A 186 26.95 -8.03 -0.88
CA ASN A 186 25.90 -7.01 -0.76
C ASN A 186 25.00 -7.18 0.49
N LYS A 187 24.99 -8.35 1.14
CA LYS A 187 24.25 -8.60 2.40
C LYS A 187 25.14 -8.48 3.63
N CYS A 188 26.42 -8.75 3.45
CA CYS A 188 27.43 -8.85 4.49
C CYS A 188 27.65 -7.54 5.24
N GLU A 189 28.00 -6.48 4.50
CA GLU A 189 28.34 -5.17 5.06
C GLU A 189 27.13 -4.45 5.67
N PRO A 190 25.94 -4.44 5.04
CA PRO A 190 24.74 -3.88 5.67
C PRO A 190 24.32 -4.63 6.94
N ALA A 191 24.49 -5.95 6.99
CA ALA A 191 24.13 -6.74 8.17
C ALA A 191 25.07 -6.48 9.35
N VAL A 192 26.39 -6.48 9.10
CA VAL A 192 27.41 -6.18 10.13
C VAL A 192 27.28 -4.74 10.64
N SER A 193 27.20 -3.76 9.74
CA SER A 193 27.04 -2.34 10.13
C SER A 193 25.78 -2.08 10.94
N ARG A 194 24.66 -2.74 10.58
CA ARG A 194 23.43 -2.70 11.37
C ARG A 194 23.61 -3.35 12.74
N ALA A 195 24.21 -4.53 12.83
CA ALA A 195 24.47 -5.19 14.12
C ALA A 195 25.30 -4.31 15.07
N VAL A 196 26.34 -3.66 14.57
CA VAL A 196 27.16 -2.69 15.33
C VAL A 196 26.32 -1.51 15.82
N ARG A 197 25.51 -0.90 14.93
CA ARG A 197 24.66 0.24 15.29
C ARG A 197 23.62 -0.13 16.36
N GLU A 198 22.95 -1.27 16.22
CA GLU A 198 21.94 -1.73 17.19
C GLU A 198 22.58 -2.11 18.54
N ALA A 199 23.79 -2.71 18.52
CA ALA A 199 24.52 -3.02 19.75
C ALA A 199 24.94 -1.76 20.52
N ARG A 200 25.39 -0.70 19.80
CA ARG A 200 25.63 0.64 20.38
C ARG A 200 24.36 1.27 20.96
N GLY A 201 23.21 0.97 20.36
CA GLY A 201 21.89 1.36 20.85
C GLY A 201 21.41 0.57 22.07
N GLY A 202 22.21 -0.37 22.60
CA GLY A 202 21.88 -1.15 23.79
C GLY A 202 21.07 -2.42 23.50
N ASP A 203 20.94 -2.86 22.25
CA ASP A 203 20.14 -4.04 21.95
C ASP A 203 20.83 -5.36 22.32
N ALA A 204 20.24 -6.11 23.26
CA ALA A 204 20.81 -7.36 23.77
C ALA A 204 21.02 -8.43 22.69
N ARG A 205 20.12 -8.54 21.70
CA ARG A 205 20.27 -9.52 20.61
C ARG A 205 21.42 -9.13 19.69
N ALA A 206 21.57 -7.84 19.39
CA ALA A 206 22.67 -7.33 18.59
C ALA A 206 24.01 -7.46 19.33
N GLN A 207 24.06 -7.18 20.64
CA GLN A 207 25.25 -7.35 21.48
C GLN A 207 25.74 -8.81 21.48
N ALA A 208 24.83 -9.77 21.62
CA ALA A 208 25.18 -11.19 21.51
C ALA A 208 25.78 -11.53 20.13
N VAL A 209 25.16 -11.03 19.05
CA VAL A 209 25.68 -11.25 17.68
C VAL A 209 27.04 -10.57 17.47
N VAL A 210 27.26 -9.38 18.04
CA VAL A 210 28.56 -8.70 17.96
C VAL A 210 29.64 -9.46 18.72
N ALA A 211 29.33 -9.99 19.90
CA ALA A 211 30.26 -10.80 20.69
C ALA A 211 30.73 -12.05 19.91
N ASP A 212 29.83 -12.68 19.16
CA ASP A 212 30.12 -13.86 18.35
C ASP A 212 30.77 -13.53 16.99
N CYS A 213 30.85 -12.26 16.61
CA CYS A 213 31.25 -11.82 15.27
C CYS A 213 32.51 -10.93 15.32
N PRO A 214 33.72 -11.49 15.07
CA PRO A 214 34.97 -10.74 15.18
C PRO A 214 35.02 -9.45 14.37
N LYS A 215 34.49 -9.48 13.14
CA LYS A 215 34.40 -8.29 12.28
C LYS A 215 33.49 -7.19 12.86
N ALA A 216 32.41 -7.57 13.52
CA ALA A 216 31.51 -6.61 14.16
C ALA A 216 32.09 -6.10 15.49
N ALA A 217 32.71 -6.99 16.29
CA ALA A 217 33.40 -6.64 17.52
C ALA A 217 34.53 -5.62 17.28
N ALA A 218 35.34 -5.82 16.24
CA ALA A 218 36.39 -4.88 15.86
C ALA A 218 35.87 -3.50 15.42
N ALA A 219 34.61 -3.41 15.00
CA ALA A 219 33.95 -2.16 14.60
C ALA A 219 33.10 -1.53 15.73
N LEU A 220 33.04 -2.17 16.90
CA LEU A 220 32.41 -1.65 18.12
C LEU A 220 33.49 -0.94 18.97
N PRO A 221 33.62 0.40 18.93
CA PRO A 221 34.48 1.16 19.82
C PRO A 221 33.93 1.20 21.24
#